data_AF-A0A183U1H3-F1
#
_entry.id   AF-A0A183U1H3-F1
#
_cell.length_a   1.000
_cell.length_b   1.000
_cell.length_c   1.000
_cell.angle_alpha   90.00
_cell.angle_beta   90.00
_cell.angle_gamma   90.00
#
_symmetry.space_group_name_H-M   'P 1'
#
loop_
_entity.id
_entity.type
_entity.pdbx_description
1 polymer ?
#
loop_
_entity_poly.entity_id
_entity_poly.type
_entity_poly.pdbx_seq_one_letter_code
_entity_poly.pdbx_strand_id
1 'polypeptide(L)'
;MVVNSELLLFLWAIYALERVSFILAAVGLYLRSQRDSEEIRETKEYLMNLVQQVNGAPDLRWKAKYNPFGTRKKDFNFPYDKNATAIEEYVDRLSEFFASEKMKTHIRLVFSNISHSHI
;
A
#
# COMPACT_ATOMS: atom_id res chain seq x y z
N MET A 1 18.29 42.92 -41.96
CA MET A 1 18.61 41.91 -40.93
C MET A 1 17.84 40.65 -41.31
N VAL A 2 18.52 39.65 -41.91
CA VAL A 2 17.85 38.43 -42.40
C VAL A 2 17.66 37.51 -41.20
N VAL A 3 16.42 37.34 -40.75
CA VAL A 3 16.12 36.37 -39.69
C VAL A 3 16.17 34.99 -40.31
N ASN A 4 17.04 34.12 -39.79
CA ASN A 4 17.21 32.78 -40.28
C ASN A 4 15.95 31.96 -39.93
N SER A 5 15.18 31.59 -40.95
CA SER A 5 13.92 30.84 -40.81
C SER A 5 14.12 29.50 -40.11
N GLU A 6 15.28 28.86 -40.25
CA GLU A 6 15.56 27.61 -39.55
C GLU A 6 15.69 27.82 -38.04
N LEU A 7 16.36 28.90 -37.60
CA LEU A 7 16.45 29.27 -36.19
C LEU A 7 15.08 29.56 -35.59
N LEU A 8 14.19 30.22 -36.33
CA LEU A 8 12.81 30.44 -35.88
C LEU A 8 12.04 29.13 -35.71
N LEU A 9 12.19 28.18 -36.63
CA LEU A 9 11.56 26.87 -36.52
C LEU A 9 12.06 26.10 -35.29
N PHE A 10 13.37 26.13 -35.02
CA PHE A 10 13.93 25.51 -33.81
C PHE A 10 13.38 26.13 -32.52
N LEU A 11 13.27 27.46 -32.46
CA LEU A 11 12.72 28.16 -31.29
C LEU A 11 11.24 27.82 -31.07
N TRP A 12 10.44 27.74 -32.14
CA TRP A 12 9.05 27.30 -32.07
C TRP A 12 8.92 25.84 -31.62
N ALA A 13 9.79 24.96 -32.09
CA ALA A 13 9.80 23.56 -31.68
C ALA A 13 10.11 23.40 -30.19
N ILE A 14 11.12 24.11 -29.67
CA ILE A 14 11.48 24.10 -28.24
C ILE A 14 10.31 24.65 -27.41
N TYR A 15 9.72 25.76 -27.85
CA TYR A 15 8.56 26.34 -27.17
C TYR A 15 7.37 25.38 -27.12
N ALA A 16 7.08 24.67 -28.21
CA ALA A 16 6.02 23.67 -28.24
C ALA A 16 6.29 22.50 -27.27
N LEU A 17 7.54 22.02 -27.21
CA LEU A 17 7.94 20.93 -26.31
C LEU A 17 7.80 21.31 -24.83
N GLU A 18 8.23 22.52 -24.45
CA GLU A 18 8.07 23.06 -23.09
C GLU A 18 6.59 23.07 -22.67
N ARG A 19 5.69 23.52 -23.58
CA ARG A 19 4.25 23.56 -23.30
C ARG A 19 3.66 22.17 -23.10
N VAL A 20 4.04 21.20 -23.94
CA VAL A 20 3.55 19.82 -23.82
C VAL A 20 4.03 19.18 -22.53
N SER A 21 5.30 19.39 -22.15
CA SER A 21 5.87 18.90 -20.88
C SER A 21 5.09 19.42 -19.67
N PHE A 22 4.78 20.72 -19.65
CA PHE A 22 4.01 21.32 -18.57
C PHE A 22 2.59 20.73 -18.45
N ILE A 23 1.92 20.51 -19.58
CA ILE A 23 0.58 19.90 -19.59
C ILE A 23 0.63 18.46 -19.05
N LEU A 24 1.61 17.66 -19.48
CA LEU A 24 1.78 16.29 -18.99
C LEU A 24 2.05 16.25 -17.48
N ALA A 25 2.89 17.17 -16.97
CA ALA A 25 3.15 17.28 -15.54
C ALA A 25 1.89 17.65 -14.76
N ALA A 26 1.09 18.61 -15.25
CA ALA A 26 -0.16 19.01 -14.61
C ALA A 26 -1.18 17.86 -14.57
N VAL A 27 -1.33 17.11 -15.67
CA VAL A 27 -2.20 15.91 -15.72
C VAL A 27 -1.71 14.83 -14.75
N GLY A 28 -0.40 14.57 -14.72
CA GLY A 28 0.19 13.59 -13.79
C GLY A 28 -0.07 13.95 -12.32
N LEU A 29 0.11 15.22 -11.95
CA LEU A 29 -0.19 15.71 -10.61
C LEU A 29 -1.69 15.63 -10.28
N TYR A 30 -2.55 15.95 -11.24
CA TYR A 30 -4.00 15.87 -11.06
C TYR A 30 -4.47 14.43 -10.82
N LEU A 31 -4.00 13.48 -11.64
CA LEU A 31 -4.32 12.06 -11.47
C LEU A 31 -3.81 11.51 -10.13
N ARG A 32 -2.59 11.90 -9.72
CA ARG A 32 -2.06 11.54 -8.41
C ARG A 32 -2.92 12.09 -7.27
N SER A 33 -3.32 13.36 -7.34
CA SER A 33 -4.16 13.99 -6.33
C SER A 33 -5.54 13.34 -6.22
N GLN A 34 -6.14 12.95 -7.34
CA GLN A 34 -7.42 12.23 -7.37
C GLN A 34 -7.28 10.87 -6.67
N ARG A 35 -6.23 10.11 -6.99
CA ARG A 35 -5.98 8.80 -6.37
C ARG A 35 -5.76 8.92 -4.87
N ASP A 36 -4.93 9.88 -4.44
CA ASP A 36 -4.64 10.09 -3.03
C ASP A 36 -5.91 10.52 -2.26
N SER A 37 -6.79 11.32 -2.89
CA SER A 37 -8.07 11.73 -2.29
C SER A 37 -9.04 10.56 -2.15
N GLU A 38 -9.09 9.68 -3.17
CA GLU A 38 -9.96 8.52 -3.17
C GLU A 38 -9.50 7.48 -2.13
N GLU A 39 -8.20 7.20 -2.02
CA GLU A 39 -7.65 6.30 -0.99
C GLU A 39 -7.97 6.81 0.43
N ILE A 40 -7.88 8.12 0.66
CA ILE A 40 -8.26 8.74 1.94
C ILE A 40 -9.75 8.58 2.21
N ARG A 41 -10.60 8.77 1.19
CA ARG A 41 -12.06 8.62 1.30
C ARG A 41 -12.45 7.19 1.66
N GLU A 42 -11.93 6.22 0.93
CA GLU A 42 -12.19 4.79 1.17
C GLU A 42 -11.72 4.36 2.56
N THR A 43 -10.51 4.76 2.96
CA THR A 43 -9.96 4.45 4.29
C THR A 43 -10.82 5.05 5.39
N LYS A 44 -11.29 6.29 5.22
CA LYS A 44 -12.17 6.96 6.18
C LYS A 44 -13.50 6.22 6.30
N GLU A 45 -14.13 5.86 5.19
CA GLU A 45 -15.40 5.11 5.19
C GLU A 45 -15.24 3.75 5.88
N TYR A 46 -14.18 3.01 5.55
CA TYR A 46 -13.87 1.74 6.18
C TYR A 46 -13.73 1.86 7.71
N LEU A 47 -12.92 2.81 8.20
CA LEU A 47 -12.73 3.02 9.63
C LEU A 47 -14.01 3.49 10.33
N MET A 48 -14.83 4.32 9.66
CA MET A 48 -16.11 4.76 10.20
C MET A 48 -17.07 3.58 10.39
N ASN A 49 -17.14 2.69 9.40
CA ASN A 49 -17.98 1.49 9.45
C ASN A 49 -17.54 0.55 10.58
N LEU A 50 -16.23 0.36 10.78
CA LEU A 50 -15.71 -0.41 11.92
C LEU A 50 -16.10 0.21 13.26
N VAL A 51 -15.96 1.53 13.41
CA VAL A 51 -16.36 2.23 14.64
C VAL A 51 -17.85 2.03 14.91
N GLN A 52 -18.69 2.07 13.89
CA GLN A 52 -20.13 1.83 14.02
C GLN A 52 -20.42 0.39 14.45
N GLN A 53 -19.78 -0.61 13.84
CA GLN A 53 -19.94 -2.02 14.20
C GLN A 53 -19.56 -2.29 15.66
N VAL A 54 -18.40 -1.78 16.09
CA VAL A 54 -17.95 -1.90 17.49
C VAL A 54 -18.95 -1.22 18.42
N ASN A 55 -19.41 -0.02 18.10
CA ASN A 55 -20.36 0.71 18.93
C ASN A 55 -21.76 0.07 19.00
N GLY A 56 -22.12 -0.75 18.01
CA GLY A 56 -23.39 -1.48 17.93
C GLY A 56 -23.41 -2.80 18.70
N ALA A 57 -22.25 -3.30 19.17
CA ALA A 57 -22.22 -4.57 19.90
C ALA A 57 -22.79 -4.42 21.33
N PRO A 58 -23.60 -5.40 21.80
CA PRO A 58 -24.42 -5.26 23.00
C PRO A 58 -23.64 -5.32 24.32
N ASP A 59 -22.37 -5.74 24.32
CA ASP A 59 -21.57 -6.01 25.53
C ASP A 59 -20.35 -5.08 25.70
N LEU A 60 -20.39 -3.88 25.10
CA LEU A 60 -19.29 -2.92 25.16
C LEU A 60 -19.59 -1.78 26.14
N ARG A 61 -18.79 -1.71 27.21
CA ARG A 61 -18.82 -0.64 28.23
C ARG A 61 -18.18 0.68 27.78
N TRP A 62 -17.50 0.67 26.63
CA TRP A 62 -16.81 1.82 26.06
C TRP A 62 -17.23 2.02 24.61
N LYS A 63 -17.11 3.26 24.11
CA LYS A 63 -17.44 3.62 22.72
C LYS A 63 -16.18 4.01 21.96
N ALA A 64 -16.02 3.44 20.78
CA ALA A 64 -14.99 3.84 19.83
C ALA A 64 -15.35 5.19 19.20
N LYS A 65 -14.35 6.05 18.98
CA LYS A 65 -14.51 7.31 18.25
C LYS A 65 -13.50 7.36 17.12
N TYR A 66 -13.97 7.68 15.91
CA TYR A 66 -13.08 7.88 14.76
C TYR A 66 -12.16 9.10 15.01
N ASN A 67 -10.85 8.91 14.82
CA ASN A 67 -9.85 9.96 14.90
C ASN A 67 -9.18 10.18 13.52
N PRO A 68 -9.48 11.29 12.83
CA PRO A 68 -8.90 11.57 11.51
C PRO A 68 -7.39 11.90 11.56
N PHE A 69 -6.85 12.22 12.73
CA PHE A 69 -5.43 12.54 12.93
C PHE A 69 -4.61 11.34 13.41
N GLY A 70 -5.25 10.20 13.70
CA GLY A 70 -4.58 8.98 14.17
C GLY A 70 -3.91 8.18 13.04
N THR A 71 -4.30 8.43 11.79
CA THR A 71 -3.67 7.80 10.62
C THR A 71 -2.36 8.53 10.32
N ARG A 72 -1.23 8.00 10.82
CA ARG A 72 0.10 8.44 10.38
C ARG A 72 0.18 8.35 8.86
N LYS A 73 0.81 9.34 8.23
CA LYS A 73 1.17 9.23 6.81
C LYS A 73 1.94 7.91 6.63
N LYS A 74 1.50 7.08 5.67
CA LYS A 74 2.25 5.89 5.23
C LYS A 74 3.55 6.40 4.60
N ASP A 75 4.56 6.63 5.42
CA ASP A 75 5.90 6.91 4.93
C ASP A 75 6.58 5.57 4.65
N PHE A 76 6.45 5.11 3.39
CA PHE A 76 7.13 3.90 2.93
C PHE A 76 8.65 4.12 2.75
N ASN A 77 9.12 5.38 2.85
CA ASN A 77 10.53 5.73 2.81
C ASN A 77 11.19 5.73 4.20
N PHE A 78 10.55 5.13 5.21
CA PHE A 78 11.24 4.90 6.47
C PHE A 78 12.46 4.00 6.19
N PRO A 79 13.70 4.45 6.43
CA PRO A 79 14.85 3.58 6.34
C PRO A 79 14.69 2.54 7.45
N TYR A 80 14.20 1.35 7.08
CA TYR A 80 14.36 0.21 7.96
C TYR A 80 15.85 -0.06 8.03
N ASP A 81 16.46 0.23 9.18
CA ASP A 81 17.62 -0.53 9.63
C ASP A 81 17.14 -1.97 9.79
N LYS A 82 17.14 -2.71 8.69
CA LYS A 82 16.93 -4.15 8.71
C LYS A 82 18.10 -4.71 9.49
N ASN A 83 17.88 -4.98 10.77
CA ASN A 83 18.81 -5.77 11.55
C ASN A 83 18.84 -7.16 10.91
N ALA A 84 19.77 -7.36 9.99
CA ALA A 84 19.89 -8.57 9.19
C ALA A 84 19.98 -9.81 10.08
N THR A 85 20.66 -9.68 11.23
CA THR A 85 20.77 -10.71 12.26
C THR A 85 19.42 -11.07 12.88
N ALA A 86 18.55 -10.09 13.15
CA ALA A 86 17.21 -10.39 13.67
C ALA A 86 16.36 -11.13 12.62
N ILE A 87 16.47 -10.74 11.34
CA ILE A 87 15.76 -11.43 10.26
C ILE A 87 16.24 -12.88 10.13
N GLU A 88 17.55 -13.11 10.18
CA GLU A 88 18.16 -14.44 10.13
C GLU A 88 17.70 -15.32 11.31
N GLU A 89 17.71 -14.78 12.54
CA GLU A 89 17.24 -15.50 13.73
C GLU A 89 15.75 -15.88 13.66
N TYR A 90 14.91 -15.04 13.05
CA TYR A 90 13.50 -15.36 12.82
C TYR A 90 13.33 -16.44 11.74
N VAL A 91 14.13 -16.40 10.67
CA VAL A 91 14.10 -17.41 9.60
C VAL A 91 14.54 -18.77 10.15
N ASP A 92 15.58 -18.80 10.98
CA ASP A 92 16.06 -20.03 11.62
C ASP A 92 15.01 -20.64 12.56
N ARG A 93 14.37 -19.82 13.41
CA ARG A 93 13.29 -20.28 14.28
C ARG A 93 12.09 -20.83 13.50
N LEU A 94 11.74 -20.21 12.36
CA LEU A 94 10.68 -20.72 11.49
C LEU A 94 11.09 -22.06 10.89
N SER A 95 12.32 -22.18 10.39
CA SER A 95 12.86 -23.44 9.85
C SER A 95 12.77 -24.58 10.88
N GLU A 96 13.20 -24.32 12.12
CA GLU A 96 13.12 -25.28 13.23
C GLU A 96 11.67 -25.65 13.56
N PHE A 97 10.77 -24.67 13.59
CA PHE A 97 9.34 -24.90 13.84
C PHE A 97 8.71 -25.79 12.77
N PHE A 98 9.00 -25.54 11.48
CA PHE A 98 8.51 -26.37 10.37
C PHE A 98 9.15 -27.76 10.34
N ALA A 99 10.39 -27.90 10.81
CA ALA A 99 11.06 -29.18 10.97
C ALA A 99 10.55 -30.00 12.17
N SER A 100 9.82 -29.38 13.11
CA SER A 100 9.33 -30.03 14.32
C SER A 100 8.33 -31.16 14.02
N GLU A 101 8.38 -32.21 14.84
CA GLU A 101 7.48 -33.37 14.71
C GLU A 101 6.00 -32.99 14.93
N LYS A 102 5.74 -31.96 15.75
CA LYS A 102 4.39 -31.42 15.94
C LYS A 102 3.84 -30.82 14.64
N MET A 103 4.64 -30.03 13.93
CA MET A 103 4.23 -29.41 12.68
C MET A 103 4.07 -30.43 11.55
N LYS A 104 5.00 -31.39 11.45
CA LYS A 104 4.87 -32.53 10.52
C LYS A 104 3.60 -33.33 10.77
N THR A 105 3.25 -33.56 12.04
CA THR A 105 2.01 -34.26 12.41
C THR A 105 0.78 -33.44 12.05
N HIS A 106 0.80 -32.13 12.32
CA HIS A 106 -0.28 -31.23 11.92
C HIS A 106 -0.51 -31.23 10.40
N ILE A 107 0.58 -31.13 9.62
CA ILE A 107 0.52 -31.18 8.15
C ILE A 107 -0.05 -32.52 7.68
N ARG A 108 0.41 -33.65 8.23
CA ARG A 108 -0.15 -34.98 7.88
C ARG A 108 -1.65 -35.08 8.17
N LEU A 109 -2.11 -34.55 9.31
CA LEU A 109 -3.53 -34.54 9.68
C LEU A 109 -4.37 -33.68 8.73
N VAL A 110 -3.84 -32.52 8.33
CA VAL A 110 -4.50 -31.65 7.34
C VAL A 110 -4.62 -32.37 6.00
N PHE A 111 -3.55 -33.00 5.51
CA PHE A 111 -3.58 -33.76 4.25
C PHE A 111 -4.49 -34.99 4.30
N SER A 112 -4.56 -35.71 5.42
CA SER A 112 -5.47 -36.85 5.56
C SER A 112 -6.95 -36.43 5.58
N ASN A 113 -7.27 -35.31 6.23
CA ASN A 113 -8.64 -34.77 6.25
C ASN A 113 -9.09 -34.29 4.87
N ILE A 114 -8.19 -33.70 4.07
CA ILE A 114 -8.51 -33.28 2.70
C ILE A 114 -8.77 -34.50 1.80
N SER A 115 -7.97 -35.57 1.95
CA SER A 115 -8.15 -36.83 1.21
C SER A 115 -9.49 -37.52 1.48
N HIS A 116 -9.99 -37.45 2.72
CA HIS A 116 -11.32 -37.98 3.07
C HIS A 116 -12.50 -37.10 2.64
N SER A 117 -12.29 -35.84 2.27
CA SER A 117 -13.35 -34.93 1.81
C SER A 117 -13.68 -35.02 0.31
N HIS A 118 -12.93 -35.82 -0.45
CA HIS A 118 -13.07 -36.00 -1.90
C HIS A 118 -13.48 -37.44 -2.30
N ILE A 119 -14.04 -38.23 -1.39
CA ILE A 119 -14.76 -39.48 -1.69
C ILE A 119 -16.21 -39.33 -1.24
#